data_AF-A0A832TQ48-F1
#
_entry.id   AF-A0A832TQ48-F1
#
_cell.length_a   1.000
_cell.length_b   1.000
_cell.length_c   1.000
_cell.angle_alpha   90.00
_cell.angle_beta   90.00
_cell.angle_gamma   90.00
#
_symmetry.space_group_name_H-M   'P 1'
#
loop_
_entity.id
_entity.type
_entity.pdbx_description
1 polymer ?
#
loop_
_entity_poly.entity_id
_entity_poly.type
_entity_poly.pdbx_seq_one_letter_code
_entity_poly.pdbx_strand_id
1 'polypeptide(L)' 'SEKLKSDLIYHVRMTLGPIAMPSEIEFVDKLPKTRSGKIMRRVLKAQEMGIDPGDVSTLEE' A
#
# COMPACT_ATOMS: atom_id res chain seq x y z
N SER A 1 5.52 14.23 -5.94
CA SER A 1 6.22 13.29 -6.85
C SER A 1 5.28 12.91 -8.01
N GLU A 2 4.71 13.91 -8.70
CA GLU A 2 3.59 13.67 -9.63
C GLU A 2 3.99 12.90 -10.89
N LYS A 3 5.21 13.16 -11.38
CA LYS A 3 5.77 12.43 -12.51
C LYS A 3 5.92 10.95 -12.20
N LEU A 4 6.51 10.60 -11.06
CA LEU A 4 6.69 9.21 -10.65
C LEU A 4 5.34 8.51 -10.43
N LYS A 5 4.36 9.20 -9.84
CA LYS A 5 2.98 8.67 -9.69
C LYS A 5 2.38 8.30 -11.05
N SER A 6 2.49 9.20 -12.02
CA SER A 6 2.02 8.99 -13.39
C SER A 6 2.75 7.84 -14.09
N ASP A 7 4.08 7.77 -13.93
CA ASP A 7 4.91 6.72 -14.52
C ASP A 7 4.54 5.33 -13.96
N LEU A 8 4.28 5.22 -12.65
CA LEU A 8 3.85 3.97 -12.01
C LEU A 8 2.45 3.54 -12.49
N ILE A 9 1.49 4.46 -12.58
CA ILE A 9 0.14 4.18 -13.10
C ILE A 9 0.22 3.71 -14.55
N TYR A 10 1.02 4.39 -15.38
CA TYR A 10 1.23 4.02 -16.77
C TYR A 10 1.88 2.63 -16.89
N HIS A 11 2.88 2.35 -16.06
CA HIS A 11 3.52 1.03 -16.03
C HIS A 11 2.52 -0.09 -15.72
N VAL A 12 1.64 0.08 -14.73
CA VAL A 12 0.60 -0.90 -14.41
C VAL A 12 -0.37 -1.08 -15.58
N ARG A 13 -0.80 0.01 -16.21
CA ARG A 13 -1.69 -0.05 -17.38
C ARG A 13 -1.09 -0.85 -18.52
N MET A 14 0.20 -0.68 -18.80
CA MET A 14 0.89 -1.36 -19.89
C MET A 14 1.19 -2.83 -19.60
N THR A 15 1.40 -3.19 -18.32
CA THR A 15 1.80 -4.55 -17.92
C THR A 15 0.63 -5.45 -17.56
N LEU A 16 -0.39 -4.92 -16.88
CA LEU A 16 -1.54 -5.68 -16.37
C LEU A 16 -2.87 -5.29 -17.04
N GLY A 17 -2.89 -4.16 -17.74
CA GLY A 17 -4.07 -3.65 -18.41
C GLY A 17 -4.87 -2.63 -17.58
N PRO A 18 -5.90 -1.99 -18.17
CA PRO A 18 -6.64 -0.91 -17.54
C PRO A 18 -7.39 -1.29 -16.26
N ILE A 19 -7.82 -2.56 -16.14
CA ILE A 19 -8.59 -3.05 -14.98
C ILE A 19 -7.77 -3.10 -13.69
N ALA A 20 -6.45 -3.23 -13.80
CA ALA A 20 -5.55 -3.33 -12.67
C ALA A 20 -4.95 -1.98 -12.25
N MET A 21 -5.35 -0.87 -12.90
CA MET A 21 -4.84 0.45 -12.56
C MET A 21 -5.23 0.84 -11.13
N PRO A 22 -4.27 1.25 -10.28
CA PRO A 22 -4.58 1.77 -8.96
C PRO A 22 -5.39 3.08 -9.08
N SER A 23 -6.42 3.23 -8.26
CA SER A 23 -7.19 4.47 -8.17
C SER A 23 -6.37 5.60 -7.54
N GLU A 24 -5.52 5.24 -6.58
CA GLU A 24 -4.63 6.17 -5.88
C GLU A 24 -3.28 5.51 -5.58
N ILE A 25 -2.24 6.35 -5.48
CA ILE A 25 -0.92 5.98 -5.00
C ILE A 25 -0.50 7.03 -3.97
N GLU A 26 -0.21 6.56 -2.77
CA GLU A 26 0.35 7.34 -1.67
C GLU A 26 1.81 6.91 -1.44
N PHE A 27 2.70 7.88 -1.29
CA PHE A 27 4.10 7.63 -0.98
C PHE A 27 4.30 7.78 0.53
N VAL A 28 4.77 6.72 1.16
CA VAL A 28 5.06 6.67 2.60
C VAL A 28 6.52 6.32 2.84
N ASP A 29 7.10 6.85 3.91
CA ASP A 29 8.51 6.60 4.25
C ASP A 29 8.75 5.17 4.73
N LYS A 30 7.74 4.58 5.40
CA LYS A 30 7.79 3.20 5.91
C LYS A 30 6.44 2.50 5.73
N LEU A 31 6.52 1.20 5.50
CA LEU A 31 5.35 0.31 5.51
C LEU A 31 5.25 -0.40 6.87
N PRO A 32 4.03 -0.66 7.38
CA PRO A 32 3.84 -1.45 8.59
C PRO A 32 4.31 -2.88 8.34
N LYS A 33 5.29 -3.33 9.13
CA LYS A 33 5.90 -4.65 8.99
C LYS A 33 5.87 -5.38 10.34
N THR A 34 5.81 -6.70 10.28
CA THR A 34 5.99 -7.55 11.46
C THR A 34 7.44 -7.60 11.90
N ARG A 35 7.72 -8.13 13.10
CA ARG A 35 9.08 -8.50 13.60
C ARG A 35 9.93 -9.40 12.71
N SER A 36 9.34 -9.92 11.64
CA SER A 36 9.96 -10.78 10.64
C SER A 36 10.02 -10.12 9.26
N GLY A 37 9.71 -8.81 9.17
CA GLY A 37 9.72 -8.01 7.96
C GLY A 37 8.52 -8.19 7.03
N LYS A 38 7.50 -8.98 7.38
CA LYS A 38 6.31 -9.18 6.53
C LYS A 38 5.43 -7.93 6.58
N ILE A 39 5.06 -7.40 5.41
CA ILE A 39 4.15 -6.25 5.32
C ILE A 39 2.76 -6.65 5.85
N MET A 40 2.28 -5.91 6.85
CA MET A 40 0.96 -6.11 7.45
C MET A 40 -0.13 -5.42 6.63
N ARG A 41 -0.43 -5.96 5.42
CA ARG A 41 -1.45 -5.40 4.52
C ARG A 41 -2.83 -5.21 5.15
N ARG A 42 -3.16 -6.03 6.15
CA ARG A 42 -4.41 -5.94 6.91
C ARG A 42 -4.57 -4.59 7.63
N VAL A 43 -3.47 -4.05 8.17
CA VAL A 43 -3.47 -2.74 8.86
C VAL A 43 -3.70 -1.62 7.85
N LEU A 44 -3.01 -1.66 6.70
CA LEU A 44 -3.21 -0.71 5.61
C LEU A 44 -4.67 -0.71 5.12
N LYS A 45 -5.26 -1.90 4.96
CA LYS A 45 -6.67 -2.04 4.58
C LYS A 45 -7.61 -1.45 5.64
N ALA A 46 -7.33 -1.67 6.92
CA ALA A 46 -8.14 -1.17 8.01
C ALA A 46 -8.10 0.38 8.09
N GLN A 47 -6.92 0.96 7.88
CA GLN A 47 -6.73 2.42 7.80
C GLN A 47 -7.56 3.02 6.65
N GLU A 48 -7.47 2.46 5.44
CA GLU A 48 -8.23 2.95 4.28
C GLU A 48 -9.74 2.83 4.49
N MET A 49 -10.19 1.78 5.17
CA MET A 49 -11.60 1.54 5.45
C MET A 49 -12.11 2.25 6.72
N GLY A 50 -11.24 2.91 7.50
CA GLY A 50 -11.61 3.52 8.78
C GLY A 50 -12.12 2.53 9.83
N ILE A 51 -11.67 1.27 9.77
CA ILE A 51 -12.08 0.19 10.70
C ILE A 51 -10.93 -0.18 11.65
N ASP A 52 -11.26 -0.90 12.72
CA ASP A 52 -10.27 -1.37 13.70
C ASP A 52 -9.25 -2.35 13.05
N PRO A 53 -7.94 -2.05 13.07
CA PRO A 53 -6.89 -2.96 12.62
C PRO A 53 -6.66 -4.14 13.58
N GLY A 54 -7.44 -4.34 14.64
CA GLY A 54 -7.32 -5.47 15.56
C GLY A 54 -5.91 -5.59 16.18
N ASP A 55 -5.45 -6.80 16.45
CA ASP A 55 -4.14 -7.01 17.08
C ASP A 55 -2.95 -6.61 16.17
N VAL A 56 -2.17 -5.65 16.65
CA VAL A 56 -0.95 -5.10 16.01
C VAL A 56 0.31 -5.31 16.87
N SER A 57 0.26 -6.16 17.89
CA SER A 57 1.37 -6.43 18.82
C SER A 57 2.68 -6.91 18.15
N THR A 58 2.60 -7.43 16.93
CA THR A 58 3.73 -7.94 16.16
C THR A 58 4.39 -6.89 15.25
N LEU A 59 3.88 -5.66 15.23
CA LEU A 59 4.39 -4.57 14.42
C LEU A 59 5.77 -4.11 14.93
N GLU A 60 6.70 -3.85 14.01
CA GLU A 60 7.98 -3.19 14.29
C GLU A 60 7.81 -1.66 14.23
N GLU A 61 8.59 -0.92 15.03
CA GLU A 61 8.68 0.56 14.98
C GLU A 61 9.40 1.09 13.70
#